data_AF-A0A662D4A5-F1
#
_entry.id   AF-A0A662D4A5-F1
#
_cell.length_a   1.000
_cell.length_b   1.000
_cell.length_c   1.000
_cell.angle_alpha   90.00
_cell.angle_beta   90.00
_cell.angle_gamma   90.00
#
_symmetry.space_group_name_H-M   'P 1'
#
loop_
_entity.id
_entity.type
_entity.pdbx_description
1 polymer ?
#
loop_
_entity_poly.entity_id
_entity_poly.type
_entity_poly.pdbx_seq_one_letter_code
_entity_poly.pdbx_strand_id
1 'polypeptide(L)'
;MEIYKRTKKIYNRIKLKDKFCNLIRKWKKMRSDVEKWLREEGEKVFKDIGIKKGSIILDFGCGSGNYTIPAAKTVGKKGKIYALDKDRTDLSKLMQKAKLFGLENVEIIKTSGGLKIPLGN
;
A
#
# COMPACT_ATOMS: atom_id res chain seq x y z
N MET A 1 -5.40 2.06 18.04
CA MET A 1 -5.18 2.05 19.50
C MET A 1 -5.87 0.87 20.19
N GLU A 2 -6.95 0.30 19.62
CA GLU A 2 -7.59 -0.95 20.09
C GLU A 2 -6.65 -2.15 20.30
N ILE A 3 -5.78 -2.44 19.33
CA ILE A 3 -4.87 -3.61 19.38
C ILE A 3 -3.90 -3.49 20.56
N TYR A 4 -3.42 -2.28 20.83
CA TYR A 4 -2.49 -1.99 21.93
C TYR A 4 -3.13 -2.21 23.31
N LYS A 5 -4.42 -1.90 23.45
CA LYS A 5 -5.16 -2.13 24.71
C LYS A 5 -5.41 -3.62 24.95
N ARG A 6 -5.71 -4.39 23.88
CA ARG A 6 -6.04 -5.82 23.98
C ARG A 6 -4.82 -6.70 24.30
N THR A 7 -3.63 -6.34 23.82
CA THR A 7 -2.38 -7.07 24.09
C THR A 7 -1.79 -6.79 25.47
N LYS A 8 -2.16 -5.68 26.12
CA LYS A 8 -1.67 -5.30 27.46
C LYS A 8 -2.20 -6.23 28.58
N LYS A 9 -3.33 -6.91 28.35
CA LYS A 9 -3.94 -7.84 29.32
C LYS A 9 -3.18 -9.17 29.43
N ILE A 10 -2.41 -9.55 28.41
CA ILE A 10 -1.55 -10.75 28.38
C ILE A 10 -0.15 -10.44 28.97
N TYR A 11 0.17 -9.16 29.17
CA TYR A 11 1.49 -8.60 29.45
C TYR A 11 2.09 -8.95 30.82
N ASN A 12 1.29 -9.46 31.77
CA ASN A 12 1.69 -9.59 33.18
C ASN A 12 2.28 -10.96 33.58
N ARG A 13 2.54 -11.89 32.65
CA ARG A 13 3.24 -13.14 32.97
C ARG A 13 4.39 -13.43 32.00
N ILE A 14 5.61 -13.28 32.54
CA ILE A 14 6.85 -14.03 32.21
C ILE A 14 7.62 -13.59 30.95
N LYS A 15 8.90 -13.20 31.15
CA LYS A 15 10.06 -13.12 30.20
C LYS A 15 9.82 -12.64 28.73
N LEU A 16 8.73 -11.94 28.44
CA LEU A 16 8.41 -11.44 27.09
C LEU A 16 8.70 -9.95 26.87
N LYS A 17 9.11 -9.20 27.90
CA LYS A 17 9.31 -7.74 27.79
C LYS A 17 10.34 -7.37 26.71
N ASP A 18 11.49 -8.03 26.68
CA ASP A 18 12.57 -7.67 25.74
C ASP A 18 12.25 -8.08 24.30
N LYS A 19 11.67 -9.28 24.10
CA LYS A 19 11.19 -9.72 22.78
C LYS A 19 10.09 -8.81 22.25
N PHE A 20 9.16 -8.40 23.12
CA PHE A 20 8.08 -7.49 22.76
C PHE A 20 8.59 -6.07 22.45
N CYS A 21 9.50 -5.53 23.27
CA CYS A 21 10.15 -4.24 23.00
C CYS A 21 10.92 -4.26 21.67
N ASN A 22 11.65 -5.34 21.38
CA ASN A 22 12.34 -5.52 20.10
C ASN A 22 11.37 -5.61 18.92
N LEU A 23 10.25 -6.32 19.08
CA LEU A 23 9.20 -6.39 18.07
C LEU A 23 8.60 -5.01 17.80
N ILE A 24 8.26 -4.24 18.86
CA ILE A 24 7.77 -2.86 18.71
C ILE A 24 8.79 -2.01 17.96
N ARG A 25 10.07 -2.09 18.32
CA ARG A 25 11.14 -1.32 17.66
C ARG A 25 11.25 -1.68 16.19
N LYS A 26 11.22 -2.98 15.86
CA LYS A 26 11.21 -3.46 14.46
C LYS A 26 9.99 -2.95 13.71
N TRP A 27 8.82 -2.97 14.34
CA TRP A 27 7.56 -2.51 13.73
C TRP A 27 7.55 -1.00 13.50
N LYS A 28 8.05 -0.21 14.46
CA LYS A 28 8.26 1.24 14.31
C LYS A 28 9.19 1.55 13.14
N LYS A 29 10.31 0.84 13.05
CA LYS A 29 11.26 0.99 11.93
C LYS A 29 10.59 0.66 10.60
N MET A 30 9.97 -0.52 10.49
CA MET A 30 9.29 -0.95 9.27
C MET A 30 8.21 0.04 8.82
N ARG A 31 7.47 0.64 9.77
CA ARG A 31 6.48 1.67 9.46
C ARG A 31 7.13 2.94 8.90
N SER A 32 8.26 3.35 9.47
CA SER A 32 9.06 4.46 8.95
C SER A 32 9.59 4.18 7.55
N ASP A 33 10.08 2.97 7.30
CA ASP A 33 10.60 2.55 6.00
C ASP A 33 9.49 2.56 4.94
N VAL A 34 8.29 2.06 5.26
CA VAL A 34 7.11 2.12 4.38
C VAL A 34 6.68 3.57 4.11
N GLU A 35 6.73 4.45 5.12
CA GLU A 35 6.38 5.85 4.91
C GLU A 35 7.36 6.56 3.99
N LYS A 36 8.67 6.33 4.19
CA LYS A 36 9.72 6.83 3.29
C LYS A 36 9.53 6.33 1.86
N TRP A 37 9.24 5.04 1.71
CA TRP A 37 8.92 4.43 0.42
C TRP A 37 7.75 5.13 -0.29
N LEU A 38 6.63 5.32 0.43
CA LEU A 38 5.41 5.92 -0.12
C LEU A 38 5.57 7.40 -0.49
N ARG A 39 6.45 8.13 0.21
CA ARG A 39 6.60 9.58 0.06
C ARG A 39 7.71 9.97 -0.90
N GLU A 40 8.81 9.22 -0.95
CA GLU A 40 10.05 9.67 -1.58
C GLU A 40 10.64 8.65 -2.55
N GLU A 41 10.90 7.42 -2.08
CA GLU A 41 11.72 6.48 -2.85
C GLU A 41 10.96 5.80 -3.98
N GLY A 42 9.70 5.42 -3.75
CA GLY A 42 8.94 4.63 -4.72
C GLY A 42 8.71 5.36 -6.05
N GLU A 43 8.47 6.67 -6.02
CA GLU A 43 8.32 7.46 -7.27
C GLU A 43 9.63 7.54 -8.06
N LYS A 44 10.79 7.58 -7.38
CA LYS A 44 12.09 7.58 -8.05
C LYS A 44 12.32 6.25 -8.76
N VAL A 45 12.14 5.13 -8.03
CA VAL A 45 12.29 3.78 -8.59
C VAL A 45 11.41 3.59 -9.82
N PHE A 46 10.15 4.02 -9.77
CA PHE A 46 9.26 3.88 -10.92
C PHE A 46 9.68 4.72 -12.13
N LYS A 47 10.21 5.93 -11.92
CA LYS A 47 10.80 6.74 -13.01
C LYS A 47 12.04 6.07 -13.60
N ASP A 48 12.90 5.51 -12.75
CA ASP A 48 14.16 4.90 -13.16
C ASP A 48 13.93 3.65 -14.02
N ILE A 49 12.88 2.88 -13.75
CA ILE A 49 12.48 1.74 -14.60
C ILE A 49 11.68 2.14 -15.85
N GLY A 50 11.52 3.44 -16.10
CA GLY A 50 10.94 3.98 -17.35
C GLY A 50 9.44 4.20 -17.34
N ILE A 51 8.75 4.21 -16.18
CA ILE A 51 7.34 4.59 -16.12
C ILE A 51 7.20 6.09 -16.38
N LYS A 52 6.31 6.45 -17.31
CA LYS A 52 6.13 7.82 -17.78
C LYS A 52 4.83 8.43 -17.26
N LYS A 53 4.76 9.75 -17.27
CA LYS A 53 3.50 10.48 -17.05
C LYS A 53 2.50 10.07 -18.13
N GLY A 54 1.24 9.87 -17.74
CA GLY A 54 0.20 9.40 -18.66
C GLY A 54 0.13 7.89 -18.84
N SER A 55 1.07 7.11 -18.31
CA SER A 55 1.00 5.64 -18.41
C SER A 55 -0.25 5.08 -17.72
N ILE A 56 -0.79 4.00 -18.30
CA ILE A 56 -1.84 3.17 -17.71
C ILE A 56 -1.17 1.91 -17.18
N ILE A 57 -1.36 1.60 -15.90
CA ILE A 57 -0.67 0.50 -15.21
C ILE A 57 -1.69 -0.40 -14.51
N LEU A 58 -1.47 -1.71 -14.58
CA LEU A 58 -2.16 -2.70 -13.74
C LEU A 58 -1.26 -3.06 -12.55
N ASP A 59 -1.77 -2.89 -11.34
CA ASP A 59 -1.17 -3.38 -10.10
C ASP A 59 -1.93 -4.62 -9.65
N PHE A 60 -1.41 -5.80 -10.00
CA PHE A 60 -2.04 -7.10 -9.73
C PHE A 60 -1.64 -7.62 -8.35
N GLY A 61 -2.63 -7.84 -7.48
CA GLY A 61 -2.39 -8.12 -6.06
C GLY A 61 -1.95 -6.87 -5.30
N CYS A 62 -2.65 -5.75 -5.54
CA CYS A 62 -2.26 -4.43 -5.05
C CYS A 62 -2.29 -4.30 -3.52
N GLY A 63 -3.01 -5.19 -2.83
CA GLY A 63 -3.20 -5.16 -1.38
C GLY A 63 -3.61 -3.77 -0.88
N SER A 64 -2.90 -3.29 0.16
CA SER A 64 -3.15 -1.96 0.73
C SER A 64 -2.46 -0.80 -0.03
N GLY A 65 -1.88 -1.05 -1.20
CA GLY A 65 -1.39 -0.01 -2.09
C GLY A 65 0.06 0.45 -1.91
N ASN A 66 0.97 -0.42 -1.49
CA ASN A 66 2.37 -0.01 -1.31
C ASN A 66 3.08 0.31 -2.64
N TYR A 67 2.65 -0.30 -3.74
CA TYR A 67 3.12 0.01 -5.09
C TYR A 67 2.16 0.93 -5.84
N THR A 68 0.84 0.72 -5.67
CA THR A 68 -0.20 1.57 -6.29
C THR A 68 0.02 3.06 -6.04
N ILE A 69 0.31 3.46 -4.79
CA ILE A 69 0.44 4.88 -4.42
C ILE A 69 1.65 5.55 -5.11
N PRO A 70 2.89 5.03 -5.01
CA PRO A 70 4.01 5.61 -5.74
C PRO A 70 3.83 5.52 -7.26
N ALA A 71 3.21 4.47 -7.80
CA ALA A 71 2.91 4.37 -9.23
C ALA A 71 1.93 5.48 -9.68
N ALA A 72 0.85 5.69 -8.92
CA ALA A 72 -0.16 6.71 -9.18
C ALA A 72 0.43 8.14 -9.18
N LYS A 73 1.32 8.43 -8.23
CA LYS A 73 2.10 9.69 -8.24
C LYS A 73 2.97 9.80 -9.48
N THR A 74 3.67 8.72 -9.83
CA THR A 74 4.59 8.67 -10.97
C THR A 74 3.87 8.94 -12.29
N VAL A 75 2.76 8.27 -12.57
CA VAL A 75 2.00 8.47 -13.82
C VAL A 75 1.25 9.80 -13.87
N GLY A 76 0.97 10.41 -12.71
CA GLY A 76 0.33 11.72 -12.58
C GLY A 76 -1.14 11.72 -13.04
N LYS A 77 -1.78 12.90 -13.00
CA LYS A 77 -3.24 13.07 -13.21
C LYS A 77 -3.78 12.56 -14.55
N LYS A 78 -2.93 12.52 -15.58
CA LYS A 78 -3.31 12.02 -16.92
C LYS A 78 -3.11 10.52 -17.09
N GLY A 79 -2.35 9.87 -16.19
CA GLY A 79 -2.19 8.43 -16.17
C GLY A 79 -3.24 7.78 -15.29
N LYS A 80 -3.28 6.44 -15.27
CA LYS A 80 -4.28 5.68 -14.51
C LYS A 80 -3.69 4.40 -13.95
N ILE A 81 -4.04 4.07 -12.70
CA ILE A 81 -3.68 2.79 -12.09
C ILE A 81 -4.96 1.97 -11.91
N TYR A 82 -4.98 0.75 -12.46
CA TYR A 82 -5.96 -0.26 -12.12
C TYR A 82 -5.38 -1.15 -11.02
N ALA A 83 -5.94 -1.08 -9.82
CA ALA A 83 -5.43 -1.75 -8.64
C ALA A 83 -6.34 -2.95 -8.32
N LEU A 84 -5.81 -4.15 -8.54
CA LEU A 84 -6.59 -5.39 -8.49
C LEU A 84 -6.24 -6.20 -7.25
N ASP A 85 -7.24 -6.58 -6.46
CA ASP A 85 -7.07 -7.53 -5.36
C ASP A 85 -8.37 -8.31 -5.08
N LYS A 86 -8.25 -9.46 -4.41
CA LYS A 86 -9.40 -10.24 -3.94
C LYS A 86 -9.95 -9.75 -2.60
N ASP A 87 -9.09 -9.14 -1.79
CA ASP A 87 -9.41 -8.73 -0.42
C ASP A 87 -10.01 -7.32 -0.39
N ARG A 88 -11.31 -7.23 -0.03
CA ARG A 88 -12.04 -5.96 0.06
C ARG A 88 -11.50 -5.05 1.18
N THR A 89 -11.01 -5.63 2.26
CA THR A 89 -10.45 -4.88 3.38
C THR A 89 -9.16 -4.18 2.96
N ASP A 90 -8.32 -4.84 2.16
CA ASP A 90 -7.11 -4.23 1.64
C ASP A 90 -7.40 -3.16 0.58
N LEU A 91 -8.35 -3.39 -0.33
CA LEU A 91 -8.81 -2.36 -1.27
C LEU A 91 -9.37 -1.11 -0.55
N SER A 92 -10.08 -1.30 0.57
CA SER A 92 -10.56 -0.17 1.38
C SER A 92 -9.41 0.63 2.01
N LYS A 93 -8.36 -0.06 2.50
CA LYS A 93 -7.14 0.61 3.01
C LYS A 93 -6.41 1.36 1.90
N LEU A 94 -6.31 0.77 0.71
CA LEU A 94 -5.73 1.41 -0.47
C LEU A 94 -6.49 2.72 -0.78
N MET A 95 -7.81 2.70 -0.86
CA MET A 95 -8.59 3.91 -1.17
C MET A 95 -8.46 5.00 -0.09
N GLN A 96 -8.41 4.61 1.19
CA GLN A 96 -8.11 5.56 2.26
C GLN A 96 -6.72 6.19 2.10
N LYS A 97 -5.71 5.37 1.76
CA LYS A 97 -4.34 5.84 1.51
C LYS A 97 -4.29 6.75 0.28
N ALA A 98 -4.95 6.39 -0.82
CA ALA A 98 -5.04 7.20 -2.03
C ALA A 98 -5.66 8.58 -1.74
N LYS A 99 -6.75 8.62 -0.96
CA LYS A 99 -7.37 9.86 -0.50
C LYS A 99 -6.41 10.73 0.34
N LEU A 100 -5.66 10.12 1.27
CA LEU A 100 -4.67 10.84 2.08
C LEU A 100 -3.54 11.47 1.24
N PHE A 101 -3.21 10.87 0.09
CA PHE A 101 -2.23 11.41 -0.85
C PHE A 101 -2.85 12.30 -1.95
N GLY A 102 -4.18 12.54 -1.94
CA GLY A 102 -4.87 13.33 -2.94
C GLY A 102 -4.84 12.71 -4.35
N LEU A 103 -4.85 11.37 -4.43
CA LEU A 103 -4.78 10.63 -5.68
C LEU A 103 -6.17 10.26 -6.16
N GLU A 104 -6.54 10.74 -7.35
CA GLU A 104 -7.83 10.49 -7.99
C GLU A 104 -7.72 9.52 -9.18
N ASN A 105 -6.49 9.16 -9.56
CA ASN A 105 -6.18 8.34 -10.73
C ASN A 105 -5.99 6.85 -10.41
N VAL A 106 -6.60 6.37 -9.32
CA VAL A 106 -6.56 4.97 -8.88
C VAL A 106 -7.96 4.39 -8.95
N GLU A 107 -8.13 3.32 -9.73
CA GLU A 107 -9.37 2.55 -9.84
C GLU A 107 -9.17 1.16 -9.25
N ILE A 108 -9.97 0.80 -8.27
CA ILE A 108 -9.91 -0.53 -7.66
C ILE A 108 -10.76 -1.54 -8.42
N ILE A 109 -10.24 -2.75 -8.57
CA ILE A 109 -10.98 -3.87 -9.16
C ILE A 109 -10.94 -5.03 -8.17
N LYS A 110 -12.10 -5.35 -7.57
CA LYS A 110 -12.23 -6.52 -6.72
C LYS A 110 -12.47 -7.75 -7.59
N THR A 111 -11.60 -8.75 -7.52
CA THR A 111 -11.83 -10.04 -8.19
C THR A 111 -11.30 -11.20 -7.39
N SER A 112 -12.01 -12.32 -7.38
CA SER A 112 -11.53 -13.62 -6.86
C SER A 112 -10.91 -14.51 -7.94
N GLY A 113 -10.88 -14.03 -9.19
CA GLY A 113 -10.44 -14.79 -10.37
C GLY A 113 -11.29 -14.46 -11.61
N GLY A 114 -10.64 -14.45 -12.79
CA GLY A 114 -11.20 -14.08 -14.09
C GLY A 114 -11.43 -12.57 -14.25
N LEU A 115 -10.59 -11.88 -15.02
CA LEU A 115 -10.78 -10.47 -15.34
C LEU A 115 -10.69 -10.25 -16.86
N LYS A 116 -11.73 -9.65 -17.45
CA LYS A 116 -11.62 -9.05 -18.79
C LYS A 116 -11.10 -7.63 -18.61
N ILE A 117 -9.80 -7.45 -18.75
CA ILE A 117 -9.21 -6.10 -18.77
C ILE A 117 -9.28 -5.61 -20.22
N PRO A 118 -9.98 -4.51 -20.51
CA PRO A 118 -9.92 -3.88 -21.82
C PRO A 118 -8.60 -3.11 -21.93
N LEU A 119 -7.49 -3.85 -22.01
CA LEU A 119 -6.25 -3.28 -22.54
C LEU A 119 -6.50 -3.16 -24.04
N GLY A 120 -6.77 -1.95 -24.52
CA GLY A 120 -7.08 -1.71 -25.93
C GLY A 120 -6.02 -2.32 -26.86
N ASN A 121 -6.47 -2.86 -27.98
CA ASN A 121 -5.62 -3.23 -29.11
C ASN A 121 -5.20 -1.97 -29.88
#